data_AF-A0A9J6BBD6-F1
#
_entry.id   AF-A0A9J6BBD6-F1
#
_cell.length_a   1.000
_cell.length_b   1.000
_cell.length_c   1.000
_cell.angle_alpha   90.00
_cell.angle_beta   90.00
_cell.angle_gamma   90.00
#
_symmetry.space_group_name_H-M   'P 1'
#
loop_
_entity.id
_entity.type
_entity.pdbx_description
1 polymer ?
#
loop_
_entity_poly.entity_id
_entity_poly.type
_entity_poly.pdbx_seq_one_letter_code
_entity_poly.pdbx_strand_id
1 'polypeptide(L)'
;MKILAIVGLIFIFGVAKSFAVENFCRENNIAVGIAPHPDPQLCNLYLVCALYNTYIIECEPNTIFVYHNSTDGSCEPGYVETCSLTTTTTTTTTTTTTTTTTVPPTTTTTTTEPISVPSTPLTTTSTYYPESTTPGEFPDCKGVILRYLPYPGVCYKYVLCLFGDTFIGECDENQIFHQNLHFCVRGNRETCRACIFC
;
A
#
# COMPACT_ATOMS: atom_id res chain seq x y z
N MET A 1 43.63 -33.97 -36.50
CA MET A 1 43.37 -32.52 -36.39
C MET A 1 42.02 -32.21 -36.99
N LYS A 2 41.06 -31.78 -36.16
CA LYS A 2 39.94 -30.86 -36.43
C LYS A 2 38.94 -30.98 -35.28
N ILE A 3 39.28 -30.32 -34.17
CA ILE A 3 38.31 -29.89 -33.15
C ILE A 3 38.25 -28.38 -33.32
N LEU A 4 37.20 -27.89 -33.97
CA LEU A 4 36.84 -26.46 -33.93
C LEU A 4 35.39 -26.33 -34.41
N ALA A 5 34.46 -26.05 -33.49
CA ALA A 5 33.22 -25.26 -33.68
C ALA A 5 32.14 -25.61 -32.63
N ILE A 6 32.36 -25.35 -31.33
CA ILE A 6 31.25 -25.31 -30.33
C ILE A 6 31.30 -24.07 -29.40
N VAL A 7 32.26 -23.14 -29.57
CA VAL A 7 32.45 -22.03 -28.62
C VAL A 7 31.72 -20.73 -29.03
N GLY A 8 30.72 -20.80 -29.92
CA GLY A 8 30.12 -19.61 -30.54
C GLY A 8 28.70 -19.22 -30.12
N LEU A 9 27.97 -20.04 -29.34
CA LEU A 9 26.51 -19.88 -29.20
C LEU A 9 26.00 -19.71 -27.75
N ILE A 10 26.86 -19.68 -26.74
CA ILE A 10 26.43 -19.63 -25.33
C ILE A 10 26.42 -18.19 -24.74
N PHE A 11 26.99 -17.19 -25.41
CA PHE A 11 27.14 -15.84 -24.82
C PHE A 11 26.16 -14.76 -25.32
N ILE A 12 25.25 -15.04 -26.26
CA ILE A 12 24.34 -13.98 -26.78
C ILE A 12 23.01 -13.91 -25.99
N PHE A 13 22.56 -15.02 -25.38
CA PHE A 13 21.30 -15.04 -24.63
C PHE A 13 21.39 -14.43 -23.22
N GLY A 14 22.58 -14.40 -22.62
CA GLY A 14 22.78 -13.85 -21.27
C GLY A 14 22.86 -12.32 -21.21
N VAL A 15 23.33 -11.67 -22.27
CA VAL A 15 23.60 -10.21 -22.28
C VAL A 15 22.32 -9.40 -22.54
N ALA A 16 21.40 -9.93 -23.36
CA ALA A 16 20.16 -9.26 -23.72
C ALA A 16 19.18 -9.11 -22.52
N LYS A 17 19.19 -10.06 -21.57
CA LYS A 17 18.32 -10.01 -20.38
C LYS A 17 18.75 -8.94 -19.36
N SER A 18 20.06 -8.74 -19.16
CA SER A 18 20.55 -7.74 -18.20
C SER A 18 20.38 -6.30 -18.70
N PHE A 19 20.52 -6.06 -20.01
CA PHE A 19 20.41 -4.70 -20.56
C PHE A 19 19.00 -4.10 -20.41
N ALA A 20 17.95 -4.94 -20.48
CA ALA A 20 16.56 -4.50 -20.30
C ALA A 20 16.26 -4.03 -18.87
N VAL A 21 17.01 -4.50 -17.86
CA VAL A 21 16.79 -4.12 -16.46
C VAL A 21 17.51 -2.81 -16.13
N GLU A 22 18.76 -2.64 -16.57
CA GLU A 22 19.57 -1.47 -16.23
C GLU A 22 18.92 -0.13 -16.66
N ASN A 23 18.21 -0.13 -17.79
CA ASN A 23 17.53 1.06 -18.33
C ASN A 23 16.03 1.13 -18.04
N PHE A 24 15.46 0.19 -17.27
CA PHE A 24 14.02 0.07 -17.04
C PHE A 24 13.36 1.41 -16.67
N CYS A 25 13.91 2.13 -15.69
CA CYS A 25 13.32 3.39 -15.22
C CYS A 25 13.35 4.49 -16.28
N ARG A 26 14.43 4.58 -17.06
CA ARG A 26 14.58 5.55 -18.15
C ARG A 26 13.60 5.28 -19.28
N GLU A 27 13.50 4.02 -19.70
CA GLU A 27 12.64 3.60 -20.81
C GLU A 27 11.15 3.75 -20.47
N ASN A 28 10.78 3.55 -19.21
CA ASN A 28 9.41 3.71 -18.72
C ASN A 28 9.12 5.13 -18.20
N ASN A 29 10.06 6.09 -18.37
CA ASN A 29 9.92 7.47 -17.90
C ASN A 29 9.56 7.59 -16.40
N ILE A 30 10.14 6.72 -15.56
CA ILE A 30 9.97 6.73 -14.11
C ILE A 30 11.16 7.48 -13.50
N ALA A 31 10.94 8.74 -13.10
CA ALA A 31 11.98 9.55 -12.49
C ALA A 31 12.35 9.06 -11.09
N VAL A 32 11.35 8.83 -10.24
CA VAL A 32 11.49 8.34 -8.87
C VAL A 32 10.35 7.36 -8.60
N GLY A 33 10.66 6.22 -7.97
CA GLY A 33 9.65 5.24 -7.60
C GLY A 33 10.23 3.84 -7.46
N ILE A 34 9.35 2.85 -7.43
CA ILE A 34 9.68 1.43 -7.36
C ILE A 34 8.98 0.65 -8.47
N ALA A 35 9.50 -0.53 -8.80
CA ALA A 35 8.87 -1.45 -9.74
C ALA A 35 9.27 -2.91 -9.43
N PRO A 36 8.47 -3.91 -9.81
CA PRO A 36 8.87 -5.31 -9.68
C PRO A 36 10.00 -5.63 -10.67
N HIS A 37 10.82 -6.63 -10.35
CA HIS A 37 11.79 -7.13 -11.30
C HIS A 37 11.08 -7.70 -12.56
N PRO A 38 11.58 -7.44 -13.80
CA PRO A 38 10.91 -7.89 -15.03
C PRO A 38 10.86 -9.42 -15.21
N ASP A 39 11.82 -10.15 -14.65
CA ASP A 39 11.78 -11.61 -14.57
C ASP A 39 10.91 -12.04 -13.38
N PRO A 40 9.76 -12.71 -13.61
CA PRO A 40 8.82 -13.08 -12.55
C PRO A 40 9.37 -14.13 -11.59
N GLN A 41 10.45 -14.83 -11.93
CA GLN A 41 11.11 -15.79 -11.03
C GLN A 41 12.00 -15.11 -9.98
N LEU A 42 12.31 -13.83 -10.17
CA LEU A 42 13.13 -13.03 -9.26
C LEU A 42 12.23 -12.13 -8.41
N CYS A 43 11.19 -12.71 -7.81
CA CYS A 43 10.19 -11.99 -7.01
C CYS A 43 10.71 -11.47 -5.66
N ASN A 44 11.90 -11.89 -5.22
CA ASN A 44 12.61 -11.27 -4.10
C ASN A 44 13.43 -10.03 -4.52
N LEU A 45 13.56 -9.76 -5.83
CA LEU A 45 14.21 -8.56 -6.35
C LEU A 45 13.17 -7.52 -6.76
N TYR A 46 13.51 -6.25 -6.55
CA TYR A 46 12.74 -5.12 -7.01
C TYR A 46 13.66 -4.02 -7.53
N LEU A 47 13.07 -3.11 -8.29
CA LEU A 47 13.77 -1.97 -8.87
C LEU A 47 13.43 -0.72 -8.07
N VAL A 48 14.46 0.07 -7.76
CA VAL A 48 14.32 1.44 -7.30
C VAL A 48 14.74 2.36 -8.43
N CYS A 49 13.87 3.30 -8.78
CA CYS A 49 14.15 4.36 -9.72
C CYS A 49 14.58 5.61 -8.96
N ALA A 50 15.77 6.13 -9.24
CA ALA A 50 16.20 7.43 -8.74
C ALA A 50 16.85 8.26 -9.86
N LEU A 51 16.20 9.39 -10.18
CA LEU A 51 16.56 10.26 -11.30
C LEU A 51 16.69 9.49 -12.62
N TYR A 52 15.73 8.62 -12.91
CA TYR A 52 15.69 7.73 -14.09
C TYR A 52 16.74 6.62 -14.12
N ASN A 53 17.61 6.51 -13.12
CA ASN A 53 18.55 5.40 -13.00
C ASN A 53 17.88 4.23 -12.28
N THR A 54 18.15 3.02 -12.75
CA THR A 54 17.60 1.79 -12.18
C THR A 54 18.60 1.18 -11.20
N TYR A 55 18.14 0.85 -10.00
CA TYR A 55 18.90 0.11 -9.01
C TYR A 55 18.14 -1.16 -8.66
N ILE A 56 18.80 -2.31 -8.74
CA ILE A 56 18.22 -3.60 -8.37
C ILE A 56 18.51 -3.82 -6.89
N ILE A 57 17.47 -4.05 -6.10
CA ILE A 57 17.56 -4.28 -4.66
C ILE A 57 16.93 -5.64 -4.36
N GLU A 58 17.51 -6.33 -3.38
CA GLU A 58 17.00 -7.60 -2.89
C GLU A 58 16.25 -7.39 -1.56
N CYS A 59 15.07 -7.99 -1.45
CA CYS A 59 14.34 -8.09 -0.20
C CYS A 59 15.12 -8.93 0.84
N GLU A 60 14.77 -8.82 2.12
CA GLU A 60 15.35 -9.68 3.15
C GLU A 60 15.10 -11.17 2.85
N PRO A 61 15.97 -12.09 3.32
CA PRO A 61 15.79 -13.52 3.10
C PRO A 61 14.40 -14.02 3.53
N ASN A 62 13.80 -14.90 2.71
CA ASN A 62 12.44 -15.45 2.90
C ASN A 62 11.30 -14.42 2.80
N THR A 63 11.55 -13.29 2.13
CA THR A 63 10.52 -12.34 1.77
C THR A 63 10.49 -12.12 0.26
N ILE A 64 9.31 -11.74 -0.26
CA ILE A 64 9.08 -11.42 -1.66
C ILE A 64 8.52 -10.02 -1.78
N PHE A 65 8.80 -9.35 -2.90
CA PHE A 65 8.32 -8.01 -3.18
C PHE A 65 6.86 -8.04 -3.64
N VAL A 66 6.00 -7.39 -2.88
CA VAL A 66 4.59 -7.13 -3.20
C VAL A 66 4.50 -5.72 -3.77
N TYR A 67 4.17 -5.64 -5.05
CA TYR A 67 4.00 -4.39 -5.77
C TYR A 67 2.53 -3.98 -5.84
N HIS A 68 2.22 -2.75 -5.42
CA HIS A 68 0.91 -2.15 -5.65
C HIS A 68 0.98 -1.10 -6.77
N ASN A 69 1.90 -0.13 -6.65
CA ASN A 69 2.15 0.89 -7.65
C ASN A 69 3.57 1.48 -7.49
N SER A 70 3.92 2.48 -8.32
CA SER A 70 5.27 3.07 -8.33
C SER A 70 5.66 3.82 -7.05
N THR A 71 4.70 4.08 -6.16
CA THR A 71 4.87 4.74 -4.85
C THR A 71 4.45 3.86 -3.68
N ASP A 72 4.10 2.60 -3.96
CA ASP A 72 3.56 1.67 -2.97
C ASP A 72 4.02 0.24 -3.22
N GLY A 73 4.85 -0.26 -2.31
CA GLY A 73 5.30 -1.65 -2.29
C GLY A 73 6.02 -2.03 -1.00
N SER A 74 6.05 -3.33 -0.73
CA SER A 74 6.57 -3.92 0.51
C SER A 74 7.28 -5.25 0.21
N CYS A 75 8.22 -5.63 1.07
CA CYS A 75 8.74 -6.99 1.15
C CYS A 75 7.96 -7.74 2.24
N GLU A 76 7.27 -8.81 1.85
CA GLU A 76 6.41 -9.58 2.74
C GLU A 76 6.89 -11.03 2.83
N PRO A 77 6.65 -11.73 3.95
CA PRO A 77 7.03 -13.14 4.10
C PRO A 77 6.46 -14.02 2.96
N GLY A 78 7.33 -14.76 2.30
CA GLY A 78 6.95 -15.55 1.12
C GLY A 78 8.01 -16.57 0.72
N TYR A 79 7.62 -17.46 -0.19
CA TYR A 79 8.48 -18.50 -0.72
C TYR A 79 9.09 -18.01 -2.04
N VAL A 80 10.40 -17.76 -2.06
CA VAL A 80 11.12 -17.25 -3.24
C VAL A 80 11.10 -18.25 -4.40
N GLU A 81 11.09 -19.56 -4.10
CA GLU A 81 11.06 -20.61 -5.14
C GLU A 81 9.75 -20.67 -5.92
N THR A 82 8.63 -20.33 -5.26
CA THR A 82 7.28 -20.41 -5.84
C THR A 82 6.65 -19.04 -6.06
N CYS A 83 7.33 -17.96 -5.66
CA CYS A 83 6.84 -16.59 -5.65
C CYS A 83 5.43 -16.46 -5.06
N SER A 84 5.22 -17.10 -3.91
CA SER A 84 3.93 -17.12 -3.22
C SER A 84 4.06 -16.56 -1.80
N LEU A 85 3.03 -15.82 -1.39
CA LEU A 85 2.95 -15.27 -0.04
C LEU A 85 2.76 -16.39 0.99
N THR A 86 3.37 -16.21 2.16
CA THR A 86 3.06 -17.05 3.30
C THR A 86 1.76 -16.56 3.92
N THR A 87 0.69 -17.35 3.82
CA THR A 87 -0.56 -17.04 4.53
C THR A 87 -0.32 -17.21 6.03
N THR A 88 -0.23 -16.10 6.75
CA THR A 88 -0.38 -16.14 8.21
C THR A 88 -1.81 -16.55 8.48
N THR A 89 -2.01 -17.82 8.85
CA THR A 89 -3.30 -18.26 9.38
C THR A 89 -3.42 -17.62 10.75
N THR A 90 -3.96 -16.40 10.81
CA THR A 90 -4.39 -15.79 12.06
C THR A 90 -5.45 -16.73 12.62
N THR A 91 -5.05 -17.58 13.56
CA THR A 91 -5.97 -18.45 14.28
C THR A 91 -6.76 -17.53 15.19
N THR A 92 -7.82 -16.93 14.65
CA THR A 92 -8.82 -16.24 15.44
C THR A 92 -9.40 -17.30 16.37
N THR A 93 -8.91 -17.32 17.61
CA THR A 93 -9.47 -18.15 18.67
C THR A 93 -10.84 -17.55 18.97
N THR A 94 -11.87 -18.03 18.26
CA THR A 94 -13.25 -17.72 18.54
C THR A 94 -13.53 -18.24 19.95
N THR A 95 -13.37 -17.39 20.95
CA THR A 95 -13.80 -17.67 22.32
C THR A 95 -15.32 -17.65 22.27
N THR A 96 -15.91 -18.84 22.07
CA THR A 96 -17.37 -19.04 22.16
C THR A 96 -17.78 -18.76 23.59
N THR A 97 -18.12 -17.50 23.87
CA THR A 97 -18.73 -17.11 25.15
C THR A 97 -20.16 -17.65 25.12
N THR A 98 -20.41 -18.71 25.90
CA THR A 98 -21.74 -19.29 26.06
C THR A 98 -22.58 -18.35 26.93
N THR A 99 -23.28 -17.40 26.31
CA THR A 99 -24.24 -16.54 27.00
C THR A 99 -25.47 -17.37 27.36
N THR A 100 -25.71 -17.58 28.66
CA THR A 100 -26.92 -18.25 29.14
C THR A 100 -28.04 -17.22 29.25
N THR A 101 -28.98 -17.25 28.31
CA THR A 101 -30.12 -16.32 28.24
C THR A 101 -31.26 -16.80 29.16
N THR A 102 -31.47 -16.12 30.29
CA THR A 102 -32.70 -16.23 31.10
C THR A 102 -33.78 -15.30 30.52
N VAL A 103 -34.91 -15.88 30.14
CA VAL A 103 -36.07 -15.21 29.52
C VAL A 103 -36.80 -14.31 30.55
N PRO A 104 -36.90 -12.99 30.34
CA PRO A 104 -37.83 -12.14 31.08
C PRO A 104 -39.25 -12.20 30.50
N PRO A 105 -40.31 -11.98 31.30
CA PRO A 105 -41.70 -12.07 30.86
C PRO A 105 -42.08 -10.95 29.87
N THR A 106 -42.63 -11.37 28.73
CA THR A 106 -43.13 -10.52 27.64
C THR A 106 -44.39 -9.76 28.06
N THR A 107 -44.38 -8.42 27.93
CA THR A 107 -45.61 -7.59 27.96
C THR A 107 -45.78 -6.94 26.60
N THR A 108 -46.85 -7.32 25.90
CA THR A 108 -47.19 -6.82 24.55
C THR A 108 -47.95 -5.50 24.68
N THR A 109 -47.39 -4.42 24.13
CA THR A 109 -48.11 -3.15 23.98
C THR A 109 -48.05 -2.72 22.51
N THR A 110 -49.20 -2.75 21.85
CA THR A 110 -49.39 -2.32 20.47
C THR A 110 -49.54 -0.80 20.45
N THR A 111 -48.66 -0.09 19.75
CA THR A 111 -48.81 1.35 19.48
C THR A 111 -48.59 1.58 18.00
N THR A 112 -49.64 2.10 17.37
CA THR A 112 -49.72 2.47 15.97
C THR A 112 -49.25 3.92 15.84
N GLU A 113 -48.17 4.18 15.09
CA GLU A 113 -47.71 5.54 14.79
C GLU A 113 -47.79 5.82 13.27
N PRO A 114 -48.29 7.01 12.86
CA PRO A 114 -48.48 7.35 11.46
C PRO A 114 -47.19 7.73 10.72
N ILE A 115 -47.20 7.39 9.44
CA ILE A 115 -46.18 7.68 8.43
C ILE A 115 -46.06 9.19 8.19
N SER A 116 -44.87 9.75 8.42
CA SER A 116 -44.42 10.98 7.76
C SER A 116 -42.89 10.96 7.59
N VAL A 117 -42.41 10.80 6.36
CA VAL A 117 -40.98 10.92 6.02
C VAL A 117 -40.74 12.33 5.47
N PRO A 118 -39.92 13.17 6.14
CA PRO A 118 -39.39 14.39 5.54
C PRO A 118 -38.18 14.03 4.65
N SER A 119 -38.24 14.41 3.37
CA SER A 119 -37.11 14.32 2.45
C SER A 119 -35.96 15.20 2.93
N THR A 120 -34.96 14.55 3.55
CA THR A 120 -33.73 15.20 4.01
C THR A 120 -32.76 15.29 2.82
N PRO A 121 -32.14 16.45 2.52
CA PRO A 121 -31.10 16.52 1.51
C PRO A 121 -29.89 15.69 1.96
N LEU A 122 -29.49 14.70 1.15
CA LEU A 122 -28.25 13.95 1.33
C LEU A 122 -27.08 14.94 1.31
N THR A 123 -26.60 15.31 2.49
CA THR A 123 -25.30 15.94 2.64
C THR A 123 -24.30 14.81 2.72
N THR A 124 -23.71 14.46 1.57
CA THR A 124 -22.63 13.47 1.46
C THR A 124 -21.41 14.03 2.18
N THR A 125 -21.37 13.83 3.49
CA THR A 125 -20.23 14.17 4.34
C THR A 125 -19.16 13.13 4.07
N SER A 126 -18.31 13.42 3.07
CA SER A 126 -17.07 12.67 2.86
C SER A 126 -16.07 13.05 3.94
N THR A 127 -16.19 12.44 5.11
CA THR A 127 -15.06 12.30 6.05
C THR A 127 -14.23 11.12 5.56
N TYR A 128 -13.43 11.34 4.51
CA TYR A 128 -12.45 10.40 3.95
C TYR A 128 -11.20 10.26 4.86
N TYR A 129 -11.35 10.57 6.14
CA TYR A 129 -10.28 10.52 7.11
C TYR A 129 -10.60 9.42 8.10
N PRO A 130 -9.82 8.31 8.17
CA PRO A 130 -10.06 7.31 9.18
C PRO A 130 -9.86 7.97 10.55
N GLU A 131 -10.93 8.01 11.34
CA GLU A 131 -10.84 8.30 12.76
C GLU A 131 -9.90 7.27 13.38
N SER A 132 -8.70 7.74 13.76
CA SER A 132 -7.66 6.89 14.32
C SER A 132 -8.19 6.27 15.61
N THR A 133 -8.30 4.94 15.63
CA THR A 133 -8.92 4.20 16.75
C THR A 133 -8.04 4.11 18.00
N THR A 134 -6.84 4.69 18.02
CA THR A 134 -5.98 4.77 19.21
C THR A 134 -5.04 5.98 19.13
N PRO A 135 -5.15 6.98 20.02
CA PRO A 135 -4.18 8.07 20.10
C PRO A 135 -2.77 7.52 20.38
N GLY A 136 -1.84 7.70 19.43
CA GLY A 136 -0.42 7.38 19.60
C GLY A 136 0.09 6.16 18.85
N GLU A 137 -0.74 5.46 18.07
CA GLU A 137 -0.29 4.35 17.23
C GLU A 137 0.08 4.85 15.83
N PHE A 138 1.38 4.89 15.53
CA PHE A 138 1.90 5.17 14.21
C PHE A 138 1.83 3.91 13.34
N PRO A 139 1.58 4.04 12.02
CA PRO A 139 1.60 2.90 11.14
C PRO A 139 2.99 2.25 11.13
N ASP A 140 3.03 0.92 11.34
CA ASP A 140 4.26 0.14 11.25
C ASP A 140 4.76 0.13 9.80
N CYS A 141 5.93 0.72 9.57
CA CYS A 141 6.56 0.77 8.25
C CYS A 141 7.45 -0.46 7.97
N LYS A 142 7.57 -1.42 8.90
CA LYS A 142 8.45 -2.57 8.72
C LYS A 142 8.15 -3.34 7.43
N GLY A 143 9.18 -3.57 6.62
CA GLY A 143 9.07 -4.24 5.32
C GLY A 143 8.47 -3.37 4.22
N VAL A 144 7.95 -2.17 4.52
CA VAL A 144 7.44 -1.24 3.51
C VAL A 144 8.61 -0.53 2.83
N ILE A 145 8.69 -0.65 1.51
CA ILE A 145 9.77 -0.04 0.73
C ILE A 145 9.47 1.43 0.48
N LEU A 146 8.26 1.74 0.03
CA LEU A 146 7.79 3.09 -0.19
C LEU A 146 6.28 3.08 0.03
N ARG A 147 5.75 3.97 0.87
CA ARG A 147 4.30 4.18 1.02
C ARG A 147 4.04 5.54 1.66
N TYR A 148 2.97 6.19 1.22
CA TYR A 148 2.45 7.41 1.85
C TYR A 148 1.14 7.09 2.56
N LEU A 149 1.05 7.44 3.84
CA LEU A 149 -0.09 7.14 4.71
C LEU A 149 -0.63 8.42 5.36
N PRO A 150 -1.94 8.50 5.65
CA PRO A 150 -2.49 9.64 6.39
C PRO A 150 -1.90 9.68 7.81
N TYR A 151 -1.54 10.88 8.27
CA TYR A 151 -1.10 11.08 9.65
C TYR A 151 -2.32 11.17 10.59
N PRO A 152 -2.41 10.40 11.70
CA PRO A 152 -3.51 10.39 12.68
C PRO A 152 -3.91 11.78 13.26
N GLY A 153 -5.20 12.11 13.23
CA GLY A 153 -5.77 13.38 13.70
C GLY A 153 -5.42 14.64 12.91
N VAL A 154 -4.53 14.60 11.90
CA VAL A 154 -4.04 15.80 11.20
C VAL A 154 -4.01 15.60 9.68
N CYS A 155 -5.02 16.09 8.97
CA CYS A 155 -5.20 15.84 7.54
C CYS A 155 -4.20 16.54 6.61
N TYR A 156 -3.43 17.51 7.11
CA TYR A 156 -2.36 18.17 6.34
C TYR A 156 -0.97 17.59 6.62
N LYS A 157 -0.90 16.52 7.42
CA LYS A 157 0.31 15.73 7.64
C LYS A 157 0.17 14.35 7.01
N TYR A 158 1.30 13.75 6.72
CA TYR A 158 1.38 12.38 6.22
C TYR A 158 2.57 11.65 6.83
N VAL A 159 2.50 10.33 6.79
CA VAL A 159 3.61 9.44 7.11
C VAL A 159 4.17 8.92 5.80
N LEU A 160 5.47 9.09 5.59
CA LEU A 160 6.23 8.46 4.52
C LEU A 160 6.99 7.28 5.11
N CYS A 161 6.62 6.07 4.71
CA CYS A 161 7.45 4.88 4.93
C CYS A 161 8.47 4.81 3.80
N LEU A 162 9.76 4.76 4.13
CA LEU A 162 10.84 4.62 3.17
C LEU A 162 11.86 3.62 3.69
N PHE A 163 12.00 2.48 3.02
CA PHE A 163 12.86 1.36 3.41
C PHE A 163 12.70 0.93 4.88
N GLY A 164 11.46 0.85 5.36
CA GLY A 164 11.17 0.49 6.76
C GLY A 164 11.15 1.67 7.73
N ASP A 165 11.80 2.79 7.40
CA ASP A 165 11.87 3.97 8.25
C ASP A 165 10.62 4.85 8.11
N THR A 166 10.22 5.46 9.22
CA THR A 166 9.05 6.33 9.30
C THR A 166 9.47 7.80 9.29
N PHE A 167 8.95 8.57 8.33
CA PHE A 167 9.14 10.01 8.23
C PHE A 167 7.80 10.72 8.32
N ILE A 168 7.73 11.84 9.03
CA ILE A 168 6.52 12.68 9.10
C ILE A 168 6.71 13.87 8.18
N GLY A 169 5.82 13.98 7.19
CA GLY A 169 5.76 15.13 6.29
C GLY A 169 4.57 16.02 6.57
N GLU A 170 4.68 17.27 6.14
CA GLU A 170 3.58 18.24 6.15
C GLU A 170 3.36 18.76 4.73
N CYS A 171 2.10 18.91 4.33
CA CYS A 171 1.74 19.54 3.06
C CYS A 171 1.98 21.06 3.12
N ASP A 172 1.97 21.74 1.97
CA ASP A 172 2.06 23.21 1.91
C ASP A 172 0.78 23.88 2.40
N GLU A 173 0.83 25.19 2.67
CA GLU A 173 -0.34 25.97 3.05
C GLU A 173 -1.52 25.74 2.08
N ASN A 174 -2.73 25.67 2.63
CA ASN A 174 -3.96 25.39 1.86
C ASN A 174 -3.95 24.05 1.11
N GLN A 175 -3.13 23.10 1.54
CA GLN A 175 -3.16 21.71 1.09
C GLN A 175 -3.45 20.74 2.23
N ILE A 176 -4.00 19.58 1.86
CA ILE A 176 -4.18 18.42 2.73
C ILE A 176 -3.67 17.17 2.01
N PHE A 177 -3.29 16.13 2.75
CA PHE A 177 -2.85 14.87 2.18
C PHE A 177 -4.04 14.07 1.67
N HIS A 178 -3.98 13.62 0.41
CA HIS A 178 -5.02 12.80 -0.19
C HIS A 178 -4.58 11.33 -0.27
N GLN A 179 -5.11 10.50 0.63
CA GLN A 179 -4.66 9.10 0.78
C GLN A 179 -4.69 8.31 -0.53
N ASN A 180 -5.76 8.32 -1.34
CA ASN A 180 -5.78 7.55 -2.60
C ASN A 180 -4.79 8.04 -3.66
N LEU A 181 -4.38 9.31 -3.58
CA LEU A 181 -3.47 9.90 -4.57
C LEU A 181 -2.02 9.88 -4.07
N HIS A 182 -1.80 9.59 -2.78
CA HIS A 182 -0.49 9.55 -2.15
C HIS A 182 0.27 10.89 -2.26
N PHE A 183 -0.44 12.02 -2.46
CA PHE A 183 0.15 13.35 -2.57
C PHE A 183 -0.73 14.45 -1.94
N CYS A 184 -0.13 15.62 -1.70
CA CYS A 184 -0.81 16.79 -1.16
C CYS A 184 -1.64 17.52 -2.22
N VAL A 185 -2.95 17.60 -2.00
CA VAL A 185 -3.89 18.31 -2.87
C VAL A 185 -4.35 19.60 -2.22
N ARG A 186 -4.82 20.56 -3.01
CA ARG A 186 -5.47 21.76 -2.50
C ARG A 186 -6.67 21.37 -1.62
N GLY A 187 -6.79 21.99 -0.46
CA GLY A 187 -7.86 21.68 0.49
C GLY A 187 -7.88 22.62 1.69
N ASN A 188 -8.91 22.47 2.52
CA ASN A 188 -9.05 23.25 3.74
C ASN A 188 -8.59 22.40 4.94
N ARG A 189 -7.60 22.90 5.68
CA ARG A 189 -6.96 22.19 6.82
C ARG A 189 -7.85 22.08 8.06
N GLU A 190 -8.83 22.97 8.22
CA GLU A 190 -9.75 22.99 9.37
C GLU A 190 -10.88 21.97 9.18
N THR A 191 -11.41 21.90 7.97
CA THR A 191 -12.52 21.01 7.62
C THR A 191 -12.05 19.66 7.07
N CYS A 192 -10.74 19.53 6.79
CA CYS A 192 -10.13 18.38 6.13
C CYS A 192 -10.82 17.98 4.82
N ARG A 193 -11.29 18.98 4.07
CA ARG A 193 -11.96 18.78 2.78
C ARG A 193 -11.02 19.10 1.63
N ALA A 194 -10.78 18.09 0.79
CA ALA A 194 -10.04 18.25 -0.45
C ALA A 194 -10.90 19.07 -1.42
N CYS A 195 -10.25 19.99 -2.15
CA CYS A 195 -10.91 20.68 -3.24
C CYS A 195 -10.70 19.92 -4.54
N ILE A 196 -11.65 19.02 -4.83
CA ILE A 196 -11.62 18.19 -6.04
C ILE A 196 -12.03 18.99 -7.28
N PHE A 197 -12.82 20.06 -7.10
CA PHE A 197 -13.30 20.96 -8.16
C PHE A 197 -12.98 22.43 -7.86
N CYS A 198 -11.76 22.70 -7.43
CA CYS A 198 -11.12 24.00 -7.56
C CYS A 198 -10.35 24.03 -8.90
#